data_AF-A0A9P7P762-F1
#
_entry.id   AF-A0A9P7P762-F1
#
_cell.length_a   1.000
_cell.length_b   1.000
_cell.length_c   1.000
_cell.angle_alpha   90.00
_cell.angle_beta   90.00
_cell.angle_gamma   90.00
#
_symmetry.space_group_name_H-M   'P 1'
#
loop_
_entity.id
_entity.type
_entity.pdbx_description
1 polymer ?
#
loop_
_entity_poly.entity_id
_entity_poly.type
_entity_poly.pdbx_seq_one_letter_code
_entity_poly.pdbx_strand_id
1 'polypeptide(L)'
;MEKYSQFRDRATGISPFLPVTTPLSAISTVAHALIFIFRLPLFIVYAASYFVLFHHLPLPVIARKIALWGLMAIPGIWWVDLRLDGVKRGTLADQPLERFPHPGSVLAANLTSPIDAVYLAAIFDPIFTVSYPGQRNVQRVSLLGAIMHALGPVQTAPPPGVKLVPLRHLLEGYPDRVIAVFPECGTSNGKAILPFSPSLVETPAKVPIFPVSIRYTPSDVTTPVPGRWLRFLWNLLSRPTSCIRVRVAESQLNTAATPTNGVNSSSNGSGSLKNRRESPSVAVAEDQRVLDRIGEALARLGRVKRVGLTMKDKIAFVEAYNGKKS
;
A
#
# COMPACT_ATOMS: atom_id res chain seq x y z
N MET A 1 -23.48 1.88 -20.02
CA MET A 1 -22.21 1.82 -19.25
C MET A 1 -21.30 3.05 -19.50
N GLU A 2 -21.79 4.11 -20.13
CA GLU A 2 -20.96 5.24 -20.61
C GLU A 2 -20.67 6.30 -19.55
N LYS A 3 -21.48 6.37 -18.48
CA LYS A 3 -21.46 7.44 -17.47
C LYS A 3 -20.14 7.60 -16.70
N TYR A 4 -19.29 6.56 -16.64
CA TYR A 4 -17.97 6.61 -15.99
C TYR A 4 -16.83 6.33 -16.97
N SER A 5 -17.09 6.41 -18.27
CA SER A 5 -16.07 6.19 -19.29
C SER A 5 -14.92 7.20 -19.17
N GLN A 6 -15.22 8.43 -18.74
CA GLN A 6 -14.21 9.47 -18.50
C GLN A 6 -13.21 9.14 -17.37
N PHE A 7 -13.59 8.26 -16.45
CA PHE A 7 -12.73 7.80 -15.35
C PHE A 7 -12.08 6.44 -15.65
N ARG A 8 -12.03 6.08 -16.93
CA ARG A 8 -11.19 5.00 -17.45
C ARG A 8 -9.90 5.61 -17.97
N ASP A 9 -8.81 4.94 -17.67
CA ASP A 9 -7.52 5.27 -18.24
C ASP A 9 -7.60 5.12 -19.77
N ARG A 10 -7.21 6.16 -20.52
CA ARG A 10 -7.38 6.19 -21.98
C ARG A 10 -6.52 5.14 -22.69
N ALA A 11 -5.34 4.83 -22.15
CA ALA A 11 -4.41 3.88 -22.75
C ALA A 11 -4.81 2.43 -22.47
N THR A 12 -5.30 2.13 -21.27
CA THR A 12 -5.56 0.75 -20.83
C THR A 12 -7.05 0.38 -20.76
N GLY A 13 -7.96 1.36 -20.76
CA GLY A 13 -9.40 1.17 -20.55
C GLY A 13 -9.80 0.79 -19.12
N ILE A 14 -8.84 0.74 -18.18
CA ILE A 14 -9.07 0.28 -16.81
C ILE A 14 -9.67 1.41 -15.97
N SER A 15 -10.62 1.06 -15.09
CA SER A 15 -11.26 1.98 -14.14
C SER A 15 -10.85 1.62 -12.71
N PRO A 16 -9.81 2.25 -12.14
CA PRO A 16 -9.27 1.90 -10.83
C PRO A 16 -10.15 2.34 -9.64
N PHE A 17 -11.09 3.27 -9.87
CA PHE A 17 -11.94 3.82 -8.81
C PHE A 17 -13.33 3.19 -8.73
N LEU A 18 -13.71 2.39 -9.73
CA LEU A 18 -15.01 1.71 -9.70
C LEU A 18 -15.00 0.59 -8.65
N PRO A 19 -15.98 0.55 -7.73
CA PRO A 19 -16.06 -0.50 -6.73
C PRO A 19 -16.29 -1.85 -7.39
N VAL A 20 -15.59 -2.87 -6.90
CA VAL A 20 -15.83 -4.25 -7.32
C VAL A 20 -17.02 -4.78 -6.54
N THR A 21 -17.98 -5.35 -7.28
CA THR A 21 -19.17 -5.97 -6.70
C THR A 21 -19.25 -7.41 -7.14
N THR A 22 -19.50 -8.27 -6.17
CA THR A 22 -19.64 -9.72 -6.32
C THR A 22 -21.13 -10.02 -6.14
N PRO A 23 -21.84 -10.45 -7.19
CA PRO A 23 -23.27 -10.70 -7.11
C PRO A 23 -23.57 -11.82 -6.12
N LEU A 24 -24.69 -11.68 -5.40
CA LEU A 24 -25.19 -12.67 -4.45
C LEU A 24 -26.56 -13.14 -4.91
N SER A 25 -26.78 -14.46 -4.89
CA SER A 25 -28.13 -15.03 -5.04
C SER A 25 -28.95 -14.74 -3.78
N ALA A 26 -30.29 -14.68 -3.90
CA ALA A 26 -31.19 -14.42 -2.78
C ALA A 26 -30.94 -15.36 -1.58
N ILE A 27 -30.74 -16.66 -1.85
CA ILE A 27 -30.42 -17.67 -0.82
C ILE A 27 -29.07 -17.36 -0.16
N SER A 28 -28.08 -16.96 -0.97
CA SER A 28 -26.76 -16.60 -0.46
C SER A 28 -26.82 -15.35 0.41
N THR A 29 -27.67 -14.37 0.08
CA THR A 29 -27.86 -13.16 0.87
C THR A 29 -28.36 -13.47 2.28
N VAL A 30 -29.27 -14.43 2.45
CA VAL A 30 -29.74 -14.85 3.78
C VAL A 30 -28.59 -15.45 4.60
N ALA A 31 -27.81 -16.36 4.01
CA ALA A 31 -26.64 -16.94 4.68
C ALA A 31 -25.60 -15.87 5.07
N HIS A 32 -25.32 -14.93 4.16
CA HIS A 32 -24.41 -13.80 4.39
C HIS A 32 -24.92 -12.88 5.50
N ALA A 33 -26.24 -12.64 5.58
CA ALA A 33 -26.86 -11.86 6.65
C ALA A 33 -26.70 -12.53 8.02
N LEU A 34 -26.91 -13.85 8.11
CA LEU A 34 -26.73 -14.60 9.35
C LEU A 34 -25.26 -14.56 9.83
N ILE A 35 -24.31 -14.78 8.93
CA ILE A 35 -22.87 -14.68 9.23
C ILE A 35 -22.53 -13.26 9.70
N PHE A 36 -23.05 -12.23 9.02
CA PHE A 36 -22.82 -10.84 9.36
C PHE A 36 -23.33 -10.50 10.76
N ILE A 37 -24.59 -10.85 11.09
CA ILE A 37 -25.21 -10.57 12.39
C ILE A 37 -24.43 -11.25 13.52
N PHE A 38 -23.93 -12.47 13.31
CA PHE A 38 -23.14 -13.18 14.32
C PHE A 38 -21.73 -12.58 14.48
N ARG A 39 -21.04 -12.27 13.37
CA ARG A 39 -19.66 -11.77 13.41
C ARG A 39 -19.55 -10.30 13.79
N LEU A 40 -20.54 -9.47 13.47
CA LEU A 40 -20.51 -8.03 13.75
C LEU A 40 -20.26 -7.68 15.23
N PRO A 41 -21.05 -8.19 16.20
CA PRO A 41 -20.81 -7.86 17.62
C PRO A 41 -19.43 -8.37 18.07
N LEU A 42 -19.04 -9.57 17.67
CA LEU A 42 -17.73 -10.14 17.99
C LEU A 42 -16.59 -9.29 17.44
N PHE A 43 -16.70 -8.86 16.18
CA PHE A 43 -15.70 -8.03 15.52
C PHE A 43 -15.59 -6.66 16.18
N ILE A 44 -16.72 -6.01 16.48
CA ILE A 44 -16.73 -4.69 17.13
C ILE A 44 -16.09 -4.77 18.51
N VAL A 45 -16.51 -5.73 19.34
CA VAL A 45 -15.96 -5.90 20.70
C VAL A 45 -14.47 -6.20 20.64
N TYR A 46 -14.03 -7.08 19.74
CA TYR A 46 -12.62 -7.42 19.60
C TYR A 46 -11.79 -6.23 19.08
N ALA A 47 -12.26 -5.54 18.04
CA ALA A 47 -11.58 -4.37 17.48
C ALA A 47 -11.50 -3.23 18.52
N ALA A 48 -12.58 -2.95 19.23
CA ALA A 48 -12.61 -1.97 20.31
C ALA A 48 -11.62 -2.35 21.42
N SER A 49 -11.65 -3.60 21.87
CA SER A 49 -10.70 -4.10 22.88
C SER A 49 -9.25 -3.95 22.41
N TYR A 50 -8.96 -4.25 21.15
CA TYR A 50 -7.64 -4.12 20.58
C TYR A 50 -7.14 -2.67 20.58
N PHE A 51 -7.93 -1.74 20.03
CA PHE A 51 -7.49 -0.35 19.88
C PHE A 51 -7.60 0.50 21.16
N VAL A 52 -8.54 0.17 22.07
CA VAL A 52 -8.76 0.92 23.32
C VAL A 52 -7.96 0.36 24.49
N LEU A 53 -7.72 -0.95 24.55
CA LEU A 53 -7.00 -1.59 25.64
C LEU A 53 -5.63 -2.08 25.17
N PHE A 54 -5.60 -3.12 24.33
CA PHE A 54 -4.36 -3.84 24.01
C PHE A 54 -3.29 -2.97 23.33
N HIS A 55 -3.70 -1.95 22.57
CA HIS A 55 -2.76 -1.04 21.91
C HIS A 55 -1.94 -0.21 22.91
N HIS A 56 -2.51 0.10 24.08
CA HIS A 56 -1.87 0.93 25.11
C HIS A 56 -1.04 0.11 26.10
N LEU A 57 -1.31 -1.20 26.22
CA LEU A 57 -0.51 -2.07 27.07
C LEU A 57 0.87 -2.35 26.42
N PRO A 58 1.95 -2.43 27.22
CA PRO A 58 3.28 -2.80 26.75
C PRO A 58 3.35 -4.31 26.46
N LEU A 59 2.57 -4.77 25.49
CA LEU A 59 2.54 -6.16 25.08
C LEU A 59 3.79 -6.53 24.27
N PRO A 60 4.33 -7.75 24.47
CA PRO A 60 5.34 -8.30 23.57
C PRO A 60 4.86 -8.26 22.11
N VAL A 61 5.79 -8.05 21.18
CA VAL A 61 5.50 -7.98 19.73
C VAL A 61 4.73 -9.20 19.25
N ILE A 62 5.07 -10.38 19.77
CA ILE A 62 4.40 -11.65 19.45
C ILE A 62 2.91 -11.60 19.82
N ALA A 63 2.57 -11.13 21.02
CA ALA A 63 1.19 -11.03 21.48
C ALA A 63 0.39 -10.03 20.60
N ARG A 64 1.00 -8.91 20.22
CA ARG A 64 0.40 -7.93 19.30
C ARG A 64 0.12 -8.55 17.93
N LYS A 65 1.07 -9.30 17.37
CA LYS A 65 0.90 -9.99 16.09
C LYS A 65 -0.22 -11.03 16.16
N ILE A 66 -0.28 -11.83 17.23
CA ILE A 66 -1.36 -12.80 17.45
C ILE A 66 -2.73 -12.09 17.52
N ALA A 67 -2.82 -10.98 18.24
CA ALA A 67 -4.06 -10.21 18.32
C ALA A 67 -4.49 -9.64 16.96
N LEU A 68 -3.54 -9.16 16.14
CA LEU A 68 -3.82 -8.70 14.78
C LEU A 68 -4.27 -9.84 13.85
N TRP A 69 -3.69 -11.04 14.00
CA TRP A 69 -4.18 -12.24 13.34
C TRP A 69 -5.60 -12.60 13.77
N GLY A 70 -5.92 -12.47 15.07
CA GLY A 70 -7.28 -12.62 15.59
C GLY A 70 -8.25 -11.63 14.96
N LEU A 71 -7.85 -10.35 14.81
CA LEU A 71 -8.65 -9.31 14.16
C LEU A 71 -8.96 -9.66 12.68
N MET A 72 -8.05 -10.32 11.98
CA MET A 72 -8.27 -10.82 10.61
C MET A 72 -9.05 -12.15 10.57
N ALA A 73 -8.93 -13.00 11.59
CA ALA A 73 -9.63 -14.28 11.64
C ALA A 73 -11.15 -14.10 11.78
N ILE A 74 -11.62 -13.15 12.59
CA ILE A 74 -13.06 -12.90 12.79
C ILE A 74 -13.82 -12.67 11.46
N PRO A 75 -13.37 -11.81 10.53
CA PRO A 75 -14.02 -11.62 9.22
C PRO A 75 -13.80 -12.76 8.21
N GLY A 76 -13.19 -13.89 8.59
CA GLY A 76 -12.99 -15.00 7.64
C GLY A 76 -11.72 -14.88 6.80
N ILE A 77 -10.76 -14.02 7.17
CA ILE A 77 -9.44 -13.93 6.52
C ILE A 77 -8.45 -14.92 7.14
N TRP A 78 -8.54 -16.19 6.74
CA TRP A 78 -7.75 -17.29 7.33
C TRP A 78 -6.64 -17.76 6.38
N TRP A 79 -6.80 -17.45 5.09
CA TRP A 79 -5.95 -17.95 4.03
C TRP A 79 -5.09 -16.82 3.47
N VAL A 80 -3.81 -16.83 3.85
CA VAL A 80 -2.80 -15.92 3.31
C VAL A 80 -1.84 -16.70 2.42
N ASP A 81 -1.88 -16.42 1.12
CA ASP A 81 -0.90 -16.94 0.16
C ASP A 81 0.21 -15.92 -0.02
N LEU A 82 1.26 -16.01 0.81
CA LEU A 82 2.48 -15.22 0.69
C LEU A 82 3.45 -15.89 -0.29
N ARG A 83 3.93 -15.16 -1.30
CA ARG A 83 5.00 -15.63 -2.19
C ARG A 83 6.02 -14.54 -2.45
N LEU A 84 7.25 -14.99 -2.59
CA LEU A 84 8.36 -14.18 -3.06
C LEU A 84 8.48 -14.31 -4.57
N ASP A 85 8.78 -13.21 -5.23
CA ASP A 85 8.96 -13.16 -6.67
C ASP A 85 10.24 -13.87 -7.10
N GLY A 86 10.16 -14.63 -8.20
CA GLY A 86 11.28 -15.43 -8.71
C GLY A 86 11.63 -16.68 -7.90
N VAL A 87 10.82 -17.08 -6.92
CA VAL A 87 11.06 -18.27 -6.09
C VAL A 87 9.99 -19.34 -6.30
N LYS A 88 10.42 -20.60 -6.43
CA LYS A 88 9.52 -21.74 -6.57
C LYS A 88 8.69 -21.92 -5.29
N ARG A 89 7.44 -22.38 -5.45
CA ARG A 89 6.55 -22.64 -4.31
C ARG A 89 7.14 -23.78 -3.46
N GLY A 90 7.34 -23.54 -2.17
CA GLY A 90 7.86 -24.54 -1.23
C GLY A 90 9.28 -24.27 -0.72
N THR A 91 10.10 -23.53 -1.47
CA THR A 91 11.49 -23.18 -1.08
C THR A 91 11.60 -21.79 -0.44
N LEU A 92 10.51 -21.30 0.15
CA LEU A 92 10.47 -19.96 0.78
C LEU A 92 11.32 -19.92 2.05
N ALA A 93 11.33 -20.99 2.83
CA ALA A 93 12.14 -21.10 4.04
C ALA A 93 13.65 -21.17 3.76
N ASP A 94 14.02 -21.63 2.55
CA ASP A 94 15.42 -21.81 2.13
C ASP A 94 16.03 -20.55 1.50
N GLN A 95 15.25 -19.47 1.36
CA GLN A 95 15.77 -18.21 0.81
C GLN A 95 16.54 -17.42 1.86
N PRO A 96 17.58 -16.67 1.45
CA PRO A 96 18.29 -15.78 2.36
C PRO A 96 17.34 -14.74 2.95
N LEU A 97 17.51 -14.45 4.25
CA LEU A 97 16.70 -13.49 5.01
C LEU A 97 16.70 -12.09 4.38
N GLU A 98 17.78 -11.74 3.68
CA GLU A 98 17.94 -10.48 2.94
C GLU A 98 16.91 -10.27 1.83
N ARG A 99 16.32 -11.36 1.30
CA ARG A 99 15.30 -11.26 0.24
C ARG A 99 13.92 -10.91 0.80
N PHE A 100 13.77 -10.93 2.13
CA PHE A 100 12.54 -10.58 2.81
C PHE A 100 12.67 -9.19 3.45
N PRO A 101 11.56 -8.43 3.56
CA PRO A 101 11.57 -7.16 4.28
C PRO A 101 12.08 -7.35 5.71
N HIS A 102 13.17 -6.64 6.02
CA HIS A 102 13.89 -6.75 7.29
C HIS A 102 14.04 -5.38 7.95
N PRO A 103 14.36 -5.31 9.26
CA PRO A 103 14.66 -4.05 9.95
C PRO A 103 15.58 -3.12 9.15
N GLY A 104 15.27 -1.83 9.12
CA GLY A 104 16.01 -0.84 8.32
C GLY A 104 15.67 -0.80 6.83
N SER A 105 14.67 -1.57 6.38
CA SER A 105 14.18 -1.53 4.99
C SER A 105 12.89 -0.71 4.82
N VAL A 106 12.58 -0.35 3.57
CA VAL A 106 11.33 0.33 3.19
C VAL A 106 10.42 -0.62 2.43
N LEU A 107 9.15 -0.70 2.83
CA LEU A 107 8.09 -1.41 2.10
C LEU A 107 7.33 -0.42 1.23
N ALA A 108 7.30 -0.65 -0.08
CA ALA A 108 6.44 0.06 -1.02
C ALA A 108 5.23 -0.81 -1.34
N ALA A 109 4.11 -0.58 -0.66
CA ALA A 109 2.91 -1.39 -0.80
C ALA A 109 1.79 -0.68 -1.58
N ASN A 110 1.04 -1.42 -2.38
CA ASN A 110 -0.21 -0.89 -2.93
C ASN A 110 -1.26 -0.69 -1.82
N LEU A 111 -2.17 0.27 -2.03
CA LEU A 111 -3.24 0.56 -1.06
C LEU A 111 -4.61 0.34 -1.72
N THR A 112 -5.35 -0.64 -1.20
CA THR A 112 -6.65 -1.07 -1.76
C THR A 112 -7.74 -1.22 -0.69
N SER A 113 -7.35 -1.51 0.56
CA SER A 113 -8.27 -1.76 1.67
C SER A 113 -7.62 -1.35 3.01
N PRO A 114 -8.38 -0.93 4.04
CA PRO A 114 -7.85 -0.78 5.40
C PRO A 114 -7.22 -2.06 5.97
N ILE A 115 -7.61 -3.23 5.44
CA ILE A 115 -7.05 -4.53 5.83
C ILE A 115 -5.56 -4.63 5.46
N ASP A 116 -5.09 -3.88 4.44
CA ASP A 116 -3.69 -3.86 4.02
C ASP A 116 -2.78 -3.44 5.20
N ALA A 117 -3.19 -2.42 5.97
CA ALA A 117 -2.44 -1.97 7.14
C ALA A 117 -2.45 -3.01 8.27
N VAL A 118 -3.59 -3.68 8.51
CA VAL A 118 -3.69 -4.74 9.53
C VAL A 118 -2.80 -5.91 9.19
N TYR A 119 -2.82 -6.34 7.93
CA TYR A 119 -1.98 -7.42 7.44
C TYR A 119 -0.50 -7.09 7.57
N LEU A 120 -0.08 -5.91 7.09
CA LEU A 120 1.32 -5.49 7.19
C LEU A 120 1.78 -5.40 8.65
N ALA A 121 0.92 -4.93 9.56
CA ALA A 121 1.20 -4.91 11.00
C ALA A 121 1.37 -6.32 11.59
N ALA A 122 0.52 -7.27 11.20
CA ALA A 122 0.58 -8.65 11.69
C ALA A 122 1.87 -9.38 11.24
N ILE A 123 2.38 -9.09 10.05
CA ILE A 123 3.58 -9.74 9.49
C ILE A 123 4.85 -9.00 9.88
N PHE A 124 4.95 -7.72 9.51
CA PHE A 124 6.20 -6.96 9.52
C PHE A 124 6.36 -6.01 10.71
N ASP A 125 5.27 -5.73 11.45
CA ASP A 125 5.22 -4.69 12.48
C ASP A 125 5.86 -3.34 12.04
N PRO A 126 5.45 -2.74 10.91
CA PRO A 126 6.12 -1.59 10.35
C PRO A 126 5.70 -0.28 11.00
N ILE A 127 6.52 0.75 10.83
CA ILE A 127 6.12 2.14 11.02
C ILE A 127 5.29 2.57 9.81
N PHE A 128 4.02 2.92 10.03
CA PHE A 128 3.14 3.36 8.96
C PHE A 128 3.37 4.81 8.59
N THR A 129 3.28 5.07 7.29
CA THR A 129 3.38 6.42 6.73
C THR A 129 2.26 6.69 5.73
N VAL A 130 1.93 7.97 5.56
CA VAL A 130 1.02 8.47 4.55
C VAL A 130 1.82 9.36 3.59
N SER A 131 1.70 9.06 2.30
CA SER A 131 2.29 9.85 1.22
C SER A 131 1.22 10.72 0.56
N TYR A 132 1.63 11.91 0.12
CA TYR A 132 0.77 12.86 -0.58
C TYR A 132 1.26 13.09 -2.01
N PRO A 133 0.35 13.32 -2.98
CA PRO A 133 0.73 13.60 -4.36
C PRO A 133 1.69 14.79 -4.45
N GLY A 134 2.81 14.62 -5.14
CA GLY A 134 3.83 15.67 -5.32
C GLY A 134 4.69 15.98 -4.09
N GLN A 135 4.43 15.38 -2.92
CA GLN A 135 5.25 15.56 -1.72
C GLN A 135 6.31 14.47 -1.60
N ARG A 136 7.53 14.88 -1.27
CA ARG A 136 8.69 13.99 -1.01
C ARG A 136 8.71 13.48 0.43
N ASN A 137 8.25 14.31 1.36
CA ASN A 137 8.18 13.93 2.77
C ASN A 137 6.89 13.16 3.05
N VAL A 138 6.93 12.31 4.08
CA VAL A 138 5.82 11.46 4.49
C VAL A 138 5.30 11.89 5.87
N GLN A 139 4.02 11.63 6.13
CA GLN A 139 3.46 11.75 7.47
C GLN A 139 3.56 10.41 8.17
N ARG A 140 4.18 10.34 9.35
CA ARG A 140 4.10 9.15 10.20
C ARG A 140 2.71 9.04 10.83
N VAL A 141 2.13 7.85 10.81
CA VAL A 141 0.83 7.54 11.42
C VAL A 141 0.88 6.27 12.26
N SER A 142 -0.10 6.11 13.16
CA SER A 142 -0.32 4.84 13.86
C SER A 142 -1.01 3.83 12.94
N LEU A 143 -1.11 2.57 13.36
CA LEU A 143 -1.92 1.56 12.64
C LEU A 143 -3.37 2.03 12.45
N LEU A 144 -3.99 2.57 13.52
CA LEU A 144 -5.34 3.12 13.44
C LEU A 144 -5.38 4.30 12.45
N GLY A 145 -4.37 5.18 12.48
CA GLY A 145 -4.24 6.27 11.52
C GLY A 145 -4.17 5.79 10.07
N ALA A 146 -3.43 4.72 9.78
CA ALA A 146 -3.34 4.11 8.45
C ALA A 146 -4.69 3.50 8.00
N ILE A 147 -5.39 2.81 8.90
CA ILE A 147 -6.74 2.27 8.66
C ILE A 147 -7.72 3.40 8.35
N MET A 148 -7.72 4.44 9.19
CA MET A 148 -8.59 5.60 9.02
C MET A 148 -8.26 6.39 7.75
N HIS A 149 -6.99 6.45 7.33
CA HIS A 149 -6.59 7.04 6.06
C HIS A 149 -7.17 6.26 4.86
N ALA A 150 -7.16 4.93 4.91
CA ALA A 150 -7.75 4.09 3.86
C ALA A 150 -9.30 4.16 3.80
N LEU A 151 -9.96 4.47 4.91
CA LEU A 151 -11.41 4.65 5.00
C LEU A 151 -11.87 6.11 4.79
N GLY A 152 -10.95 7.05 4.96
CA GLY A 152 -11.19 8.48 4.95
C GLY A 152 -11.36 9.08 3.55
N PRO A 153 -11.64 10.40 3.48
CA PRO A 153 -11.76 11.11 2.22
C PRO A 153 -10.44 11.12 1.44
N VAL A 154 -10.53 11.34 0.11
CA VAL A 154 -9.34 11.50 -0.73
C VAL A 154 -8.57 12.75 -0.31
N GLN A 155 -7.27 12.61 -0.06
CA GLN A 155 -6.39 13.73 0.28
C GLN A 155 -5.38 13.96 -0.84
N THR A 156 -5.29 15.19 -1.32
CA THR A 156 -4.28 15.62 -2.30
C THR A 156 -3.16 16.45 -1.67
N ALA A 157 -3.35 16.89 -0.42
CA ALA A 157 -2.41 17.68 0.35
C ALA A 157 -2.47 17.24 1.82
N PRO A 158 -1.38 17.45 2.59
CA PRO A 158 -1.38 17.19 4.02
C PRO A 158 -2.39 18.10 4.75
N PRO A 159 -3.09 17.59 5.78
CA PRO A 159 -3.91 18.42 6.66
C PRO A 159 -3.07 19.54 7.33
N PRO A 160 -3.69 20.69 7.65
CA PRO A 160 -2.99 21.79 8.32
C PRO A 160 -2.42 21.33 9.67
N GLY A 161 -1.20 21.76 9.97
CA GLY A 161 -0.51 21.43 11.24
C GLY A 161 0.14 20.04 11.29
N VAL A 162 0.03 19.23 10.23
CA VAL A 162 0.71 17.93 10.17
C VAL A 162 2.19 18.11 9.86
N LYS A 163 3.05 17.49 10.68
CA LYS A 163 4.49 17.43 10.45
C LYS A 163 4.83 16.36 9.42
N LEU A 164 5.32 16.78 8.25
CA LEU A 164 5.94 15.89 7.29
C LEU A 164 7.40 15.66 7.66
N VAL A 165 7.85 14.42 7.56
CA VAL A 165 9.21 13.98 7.86
C VAL A 165 9.83 13.26 6.67
N PRO A 166 11.13 13.44 6.40
CA PRO A 166 11.80 12.67 5.35
C PRO A 166 12.00 11.23 5.82
N LEU A 167 12.01 10.28 4.87
CA LEU A 167 12.14 8.85 5.18
C LEU A 167 13.42 8.53 5.96
N ARG A 168 14.53 9.22 5.66
CA ARG A 168 15.80 9.07 6.38
C ARG A 168 15.67 9.25 7.90
N HIS A 169 14.89 10.22 8.38
CA HIS A 169 14.73 10.45 9.82
C HIS A 169 13.93 9.32 10.48
N LEU A 170 13.00 8.70 9.74
CA LEU A 170 12.27 7.54 10.24
C LEU A 170 13.16 6.29 10.27
N LEU A 171 14.05 6.12 9.31
CA LEU A 171 15.01 5.02 9.28
C LEU A 171 16.01 5.11 10.43
N GLU A 172 16.54 6.32 10.68
CA GLU A 172 17.45 6.59 11.79
C GLU A 172 16.76 6.45 13.16
N GLY A 173 15.50 6.89 13.27
CA GLY A 173 14.74 6.82 14.52
C GLY A 173 14.17 5.43 14.84
N TYR A 174 14.07 4.54 13.85
CA TYR A 174 13.50 3.19 13.98
C TYR A 174 14.33 2.13 13.24
N PRO A 175 15.63 1.96 13.58
CA PRO A 175 16.53 1.05 12.85
C PRO A 175 16.07 -0.42 12.92
N ASP A 176 15.43 -0.81 14.04
CA ASP A 176 14.95 -2.19 14.27
C ASP A 176 13.60 -2.49 13.60
N ARG A 177 13.06 -1.57 12.80
CA ARG A 177 11.74 -1.71 12.18
C ARG A 177 11.75 -1.40 10.70
N VAL A 178 10.74 -1.94 10.04
CA VAL A 178 10.45 -1.68 8.63
C VAL A 178 9.58 -0.43 8.52
N ILE A 179 9.74 0.36 7.46
CA ILE A 179 8.85 1.51 7.20
C ILE A 179 7.90 1.18 6.06
N ALA A 180 6.59 1.24 6.30
CA ALA A 180 5.57 1.02 5.30
C ALA A 180 5.17 2.35 4.63
N VAL A 181 5.35 2.42 3.31
CA VAL A 181 5.00 3.54 2.44
C VAL A 181 3.95 3.09 1.44
N PHE A 182 2.88 3.87 1.32
CA PHE A 182 1.81 3.68 0.34
C PHE A 182 1.94 4.74 -0.76
N PRO A 183 2.77 4.51 -1.80
CA PRO A 183 3.13 5.55 -2.77
C PRO A 183 1.94 5.99 -3.64
N GLU A 184 0.89 5.17 -3.77
CA GLU A 184 -0.35 5.50 -4.50
C GLU A 184 -1.18 6.62 -3.84
N CYS A 185 -0.83 7.06 -2.62
CA CYS A 185 -1.49 8.15 -1.87
C CYS A 185 -2.97 7.95 -1.52
N GLY A 186 -3.60 6.85 -1.96
CA GLY A 186 -4.99 6.56 -1.68
C GLY A 186 -5.41 5.20 -2.17
N THR A 187 -6.60 4.77 -1.75
CA THR A 187 -7.13 3.45 -2.07
C THR A 187 -7.55 3.30 -3.54
N SER A 188 -7.27 2.14 -4.14
CA SER A 188 -7.80 1.74 -5.44
C SER A 188 -8.63 0.46 -5.33
N ASN A 189 -9.23 0.02 -6.44
CA ASN A 189 -9.94 -1.25 -6.50
C ASN A 189 -9.02 -2.46 -6.77
N GLY A 190 -7.70 -2.23 -6.78
CA GLY A 190 -6.69 -3.27 -7.02
C GLY A 190 -6.60 -3.79 -8.45
N LYS A 191 -7.26 -3.14 -9.44
CA LYS A 191 -7.17 -3.51 -10.87
C LYS A 191 -6.08 -2.77 -11.65
N ALA A 192 -5.48 -1.76 -11.05
CA ALA A 192 -4.36 -1.01 -11.60
C ALA A 192 -3.50 -0.43 -10.48
N ILE A 193 -2.28 -0.04 -10.84
CA ILE A 193 -1.37 0.73 -9.97
C ILE A 193 -1.46 2.20 -10.36
N LEU A 194 -1.78 3.05 -9.39
CA LEU A 194 -1.88 4.51 -9.57
C LEU A 194 -0.48 5.16 -9.64
N PRO A 195 -0.37 6.38 -10.19
CA PRO A 195 0.87 7.15 -10.15
C PRO A 195 1.37 7.37 -8.72
N PHE A 196 2.68 7.32 -8.54
CA PHE A 196 3.30 7.41 -7.23
C PHE A 196 3.62 8.84 -6.82
N SER A 197 3.55 9.09 -5.52
CA SER A 197 4.22 10.22 -4.89
C SER A 197 5.75 10.03 -4.97
N PRO A 198 6.52 11.12 -5.07
CA PRO A 198 7.99 11.07 -5.08
C PRO A 198 8.59 10.68 -3.71
N SER A 199 7.77 10.36 -2.70
CA SER A 199 8.24 10.00 -1.35
C SER A 199 9.23 8.86 -1.29
N LEU A 200 9.16 7.87 -2.20
CA LEU A 200 10.11 6.76 -2.24
C LEU A 200 11.52 7.18 -2.65
N VAL A 201 11.66 8.30 -3.37
CA VAL A 201 12.96 8.84 -3.80
C VAL A 201 13.77 9.40 -2.63
N GLU A 202 13.13 9.74 -1.50
CA GLU A 202 13.84 10.16 -0.29
C GLU A 202 14.50 9.00 0.48
N THR A 203 14.38 7.77 -0.03
CA THR A 203 15.04 6.60 0.55
C THR A 203 16.55 6.66 0.30
N PRO A 204 17.42 6.50 1.30
CA PRO A 204 18.87 6.46 1.09
C PRO A 204 19.30 5.36 0.11
N ALA A 205 20.34 5.60 -0.69
CA ALA A 205 20.77 4.70 -1.78
C ALA A 205 21.05 3.24 -1.35
N LYS A 206 21.54 3.06 -0.12
CA LYS A 206 21.92 1.75 0.44
C LYS A 206 20.75 1.01 1.08
N VAL A 207 19.59 1.64 1.22
CA VAL A 207 18.44 1.07 1.90
C VAL A 207 17.57 0.32 0.88
N PRO A 208 17.30 -0.98 1.11
CA PRO A 208 16.47 -1.76 0.20
C PRO A 208 14.99 -1.34 0.28
N ILE A 209 14.39 -1.13 -0.89
CA ILE A 209 12.96 -0.90 -1.06
C ILE A 209 12.34 -2.20 -1.57
N PHE A 210 11.39 -2.77 -0.82
CA PHE A 210 10.68 -3.99 -1.18
C PHE A 210 9.27 -3.66 -1.71
N PRO A 211 9.01 -3.86 -3.01
CA PRO A 211 7.66 -3.72 -3.55
C PRO A 211 6.77 -4.87 -3.08
N VAL A 212 5.62 -4.55 -2.46
CA VAL A 212 4.66 -5.53 -1.93
C VAL A 212 3.30 -5.33 -2.56
N SER A 213 2.84 -6.34 -3.30
CA SER A 213 1.50 -6.38 -3.88
C SER A 213 0.56 -7.24 -3.03
N ILE A 214 -0.50 -6.62 -2.52
CA ILE A 214 -1.58 -7.24 -1.76
C ILE A 214 -2.84 -7.28 -2.64
N ARG A 215 -3.46 -8.45 -2.75
CA ARG A 215 -4.71 -8.66 -3.49
C ARG A 215 -5.69 -9.52 -2.71
N TYR A 216 -6.97 -9.24 -2.90
CA TYR A 216 -8.07 -9.93 -2.25
C TYR A 216 -8.84 -10.83 -3.22
N THR A 217 -9.21 -12.02 -2.77
CA THR A 217 -10.14 -12.92 -3.45
C THR A 217 -11.25 -13.31 -2.47
N PRO A 218 -12.50 -12.86 -2.68
CA PRO A 218 -12.96 -11.86 -3.67
C PRO A 218 -12.41 -10.44 -3.42
N SER A 219 -12.46 -9.56 -4.44
CA SER A 219 -11.92 -8.18 -4.37
C SER A 219 -12.93 -7.11 -3.94
N ASP A 220 -14.08 -7.53 -3.39
CA ASP A 220 -15.18 -6.69 -2.92
C ASP A 220 -14.92 -6.02 -1.55
N VAL A 221 -13.86 -6.42 -0.85
CA VAL A 221 -13.35 -5.80 0.39
C VAL A 221 -12.41 -4.61 0.14
N THR A 222 -12.28 -4.17 -1.12
CA THR A 222 -11.54 -2.96 -1.48
C THR A 222 -12.37 -1.70 -1.21
N THR A 223 -11.71 -0.59 -0.92
CA THR A 223 -12.35 0.70 -0.57
C THR A 223 -12.00 1.83 -1.56
N PRO A 224 -12.20 1.65 -2.89
CA PRO A 224 -11.83 2.67 -3.88
C PRO A 224 -12.66 3.97 -3.75
N VAL A 225 -13.85 3.89 -3.14
CA VAL A 225 -14.75 5.03 -2.92
C VAL A 225 -14.86 5.30 -1.41
N PRO A 226 -14.39 6.46 -0.93
CA PRO A 226 -14.54 6.88 0.46
C PRO A 226 -15.98 6.92 0.95
N GLY A 227 -16.17 6.84 2.28
CA GLY A 227 -17.48 7.00 2.92
C GLY A 227 -18.42 5.79 2.83
N ARG A 228 -17.99 4.69 2.20
CA ARG A 228 -18.79 3.45 2.06
C ARG A 228 -18.46 2.40 3.11
N TRP A 229 -18.26 2.84 4.35
CA TRP A 229 -17.83 2.02 5.46
C TRP A 229 -18.82 0.89 5.80
N LEU A 230 -20.12 1.15 5.81
CA LEU A 230 -21.15 0.11 6.03
C LEU A 230 -21.09 -1.01 4.99
N ARG A 231 -20.91 -0.64 3.71
CA ARG A 231 -20.81 -1.61 2.62
C ARG A 231 -19.52 -2.41 2.71
N PHE A 232 -18.41 -1.76 3.05
CA PHE A 232 -17.15 -2.43 3.30
C PHE A 232 -17.28 -3.42 4.47
N LEU A 233 -17.87 -2.99 5.59
CA LEU A 233 -18.07 -3.82 6.77
C LEU A 233 -18.98 -5.03 6.48
N TRP A 234 -20.06 -4.80 5.73
CA TRP A 234 -20.91 -5.87 5.20
C TRP A 234 -20.11 -6.87 4.36
N ASN A 235 -19.38 -6.40 3.34
CA ASN A 235 -18.59 -7.28 2.48
C ASN A 235 -17.53 -8.05 3.27
N LEU A 236 -16.91 -7.40 4.25
CA LEU A 236 -15.86 -7.98 5.09
C LEU A 236 -16.42 -9.07 6.01
N LEU A 237 -17.53 -8.81 6.69
CA LEU A 237 -18.01 -9.71 7.75
C LEU A 237 -19.01 -10.75 7.24
N SER A 238 -19.75 -10.47 6.17
CA SER A 238 -20.78 -11.38 5.65
C SER A 238 -20.21 -12.55 4.85
N ARG A 239 -18.96 -12.43 4.35
CA ARG A 239 -18.29 -13.47 3.56
C ARG A 239 -17.83 -14.61 4.45
N PRO A 240 -18.09 -15.89 4.11
CA PRO A 240 -17.60 -17.00 4.90
C PRO A 240 -16.07 -17.02 4.97
N THR A 241 -15.41 -16.81 3.81
CA THR A 241 -13.95 -16.78 3.68
C THR A 241 -13.49 -15.69 2.71
N SER A 242 -12.37 -15.05 3.07
CA SER A 242 -11.65 -14.10 2.22
C SER A 242 -10.18 -14.51 2.18
N CYS A 243 -9.57 -14.51 0.99
CA CYS A 243 -8.16 -14.87 0.83
C CYS A 243 -7.33 -13.63 0.48
N ILE A 244 -6.22 -13.44 1.20
CA ILE A 244 -5.21 -12.43 0.87
C ILE A 244 -4.08 -13.12 0.10
N ARG A 245 -3.77 -12.61 -1.09
CA ARG A 245 -2.60 -13.03 -1.87
C ARG A 245 -1.57 -11.94 -1.81
N VAL A 246 -0.44 -12.24 -1.19
CA VAL A 246 0.66 -11.29 -1.03
C VAL A 246 1.85 -11.75 -1.86
N ARG A 247 2.39 -10.81 -2.63
CA ARG A 247 3.55 -11.02 -3.49
C ARG A 247 4.58 -9.96 -3.15
N VAL A 248 5.80 -10.40 -2.84
CA VAL A 248 6.90 -9.51 -2.50
C VAL A 248 7.95 -9.63 -3.60
N ALA A 249 8.31 -8.52 -4.24
CA ALA A 249 9.40 -8.47 -5.20
C ALA A 249 10.75 -8.47 -4.50
N GLU A 250 11.80 -8.79 -5.26
CA GLU A 250 13.17 -8.54 -4.85
C GLU A 250 13.40 -7.06 -4.53
N SER A 251 14.30 -6.80 -3.58
CA SER A 251 14.65 -5.45 -3.16
C SER A 251 15.17 -4.62 -4.32
N GLN A 252 14.75 -3.37 -4.39
CA GLN A 252 15.27 -2.36 -5.31
C GLN A 252 16.01 -1.31 -4.51
N LEU A 253 17.15 -0.85 -5.04
CA LEU A 253 17.92 0.25 -4.46
C LEU A 253 17.55 1.58 -5.14
N ASN A 254 17.63 2.66 -4.37
CA ASN A 254 17.43 4.00 -4.91
C ASN A 254 18.68 4.45 -5.68
N THR A 255 18.68 4.21 -7.00
CA THR A 255 19.78 4.61 -7.86
C THR A 255 19.94 6.12 -7.99
N ALA A 256 18.87 6.90 -7.78
CA ALA A 256 18.91 8.37 -7.83
C ALA A 256 19.65 8.97 -6.62
N ALA A 257 19.81 8.21 -5.53
CA ALA A 257 20.55 8.65 -4.34
C ALA A 257 22.03 8.22 -4.36
N THR A 258 22.47 7.45 -5.37
CA THR A 258 23.86 6.99 -5.46
C THR A 258 24.72 8.08 -6.06
N PRO A 259 25.82 8.52 -5.40
CA PRO A 259 26.78 9.41 -6.06
C PRO A 259 27.35 8.68 -7.28
N THR A 260 27.18 9.25 -8.46
CA THR A 260 27.69 8.73 -9.72
C THR A 260 29.23 8.74 -9.72
N ASN A 261 29.85 7.71 -9.16
CA ASN A 261 31.21 7.37 -9.56
C ASN A 261 31.12 6.83 -10.99
N GLY A 262 31.42 7.71 -11.94
CA GLY A 262 31.42 7.40 -13.36
C GLY A 262 32.20 6.11 -13.63
N VAL A 263 31.53 5.12 -14.23
CA VAL A 263 32.21 4.05 -14.95
C VAL A 263 32.76 4.68 -16.22
N ASN A 264 33.89 5.38 -16.09
CA ASN A 264 34.72 5.70 -17.24
C ASN A 264 35.48 4.43 -17.60
N SER A 265 35.09 3.84 -18.73
CA SER A 265 36.00 3.06 -19.56
C SER A 265 37.33 3.80 -19.65
N SER A 266 38.39 3.09 -19.31
CA SER A 266 39.78 3.55 -19.32
C SER A 266 40.15 4.15 -20.68
N SER A 267 40.21 5.47 -20.75
CA SER A 267 41.05 6.19 -21.72
C SER A 267 41.77 7.32 -21.00
N ASN A 268 43.09 7.32 -21.15
CA ASN A 268 44.03 8.27 -20.58
C ASN A 268 43.67 9.72 -20.94
N GLY A 269 43.71 10.62 -19.96
CA GLY A 269 43.62 12.06 -20.22
C GLY A 269 43.54 12.88 -18.95
N SER A 270 44.60 13.62 -18.67
CA SER A 270 44.76 14.55 -17.56
C SER A 270 43.68 15.64 -17.49
N GLY A 271 43.29 16.00 -16.27
CA GLY A 271 42.95 17.38 -15.92
C GLY A 271 41.47 17.71 -15.71
N SER A 272 41.26 18.56 -14.70
CA SER A 272 40.04 19.28 -14.35
C SER A 272 39.08 18.58 -13.37
N LEU A 273 39.27 18.90 -12.09
CA LEU A 273 38.21 19.00 -11.08
C LEU A 273 37.06 19.85 -11.64
N LYS A 274 36.02 19.23 -12.17
CA LYS A 274 34.79 19.92 -12.55
C LYS A 274 33.67 19.43 -11.65
N ASN A 275 33.37 20.25 -10.64
CA ASN A 275 32.20 20.15 -9.80
C ASN A 275 30.96 20.30 -10.70
N ARG A 276 30.51 19.18 -11.30
CA ARG A 276 29.37 19.15 -12.22
C ARG A 276 28.12 19.17 -11.37
N ARG A 277 27.57 20.36 -11.16
CA ARG A 277 26.16 20.53 -10.76
C ARG A 277 25.32 19.70 -11.73
N GLU A 278 24.71 18.63 -11.24
CA GLU A 278 23.74 17.84 -11.99
C GLU A 278 22.64 18.78 -12.50
N SER A 279 22.39 18.75 -13.80
CA SER A 279 21.31 19.55 -14.38
C SER A 279 19.97 19.09 -13.78
N PRO A 280 19.07 20.00 -13.37
CA PRO A 280 17.81 19.65 -12.70
C PRO A 280 16.95 18.65 -13.49
N SER A 281 17.05 18.66 -14.82
CA SER A 281 16.33 17.74 -15.71
C SER A 281 16.80 16.28 -15.61
N VAL A 282 18.08 16.05 -15.28
CA VAL A 282 18.65 14.69 -15.18
C VAL A 282 18.22 14.05 -13.86
N ALA A 283 18.30 14.78 -12.75
CA ALA A 283 17.85 14.30 -11.44
C ALA A 283 16.36 13.92 -11.44
N VAL A 284 15.50 14.75 -12.04
CA VAL A 284 14.06 14.46 -12.16
C VAL A 284 13.82 13.19 -13.01
N ALA A 285 14.62 12.94 -14.04
CA ALA A 285 14.50 11.74 -14.85
C ALA A 285 14.93 10.47 -14.10
N GLU A 286 15.96 10.55 -13.26
CA GLU A 286 16.40 9.42 -12.42
C GLU A 286 15.39 9.10 -11.31
N ASP A 287 14.85 10.13 -10.66
CA ASP A 287 13.76 10.01 -9.69
C ASP A 287 12.57 9.26 -10.31
N GLN A 288 12.17 9.66 -11.51
CA GLN A 288 11.07 9.04 -12.22
C GLN A 288 11.37 7.57 -12.58
N ARG A 289 12.61 7.24 -12.98
CA ARG A 289 13.02 5.85 -13.27
C ARG A 289 12.91 4.95 -12.04
N VAL A 290 13.27 5.44 -10.85
CA VAL A 290 13.13 4.68 -9.59
C VAL A 290 11.66 4.39 -9.29
N LEU A 291 10.81 5.42 -9.37
CA LEU A 291 9.37 5.26 -9.17
C LEU A 291 8.74 4.32 -10.21
N ASP A 292 9.19 4.41 -11.47
CA ASP A 292 8.70 3.58 -12.55
C ASP A 292 9.07 2.11 -12.36
N ARG A 293 10.31 1.82 -11.96
CA ARG A 293 10.77 0.46 -11.68
C ARG A 293 10.00 -0.20 -10.52
N ILE A 294 9.73 0.57 -9.46
CA ILE A 294 8.93 0.08 -8.32
C ILE A 294 7.47 -0.12 -8.75
N GLY A 295 6.93 0.81 -9.55
CA GLY A 295 5.56 0.74 -10.06
C GLY A 295 5.35 -0.44 -11.02
N GLU A 296 6.33 -0.72 -11.87
CA GLU A 296 6.33 -1.88 -12.77
C GLU A 296 6.44 -3.20 -12.00
N ALA A 297 7.27 -3.25 -10.96
CA ALA A 297 7.31 -4.41 -10.08
C ALA A 297 5.94 -4.65 -9.42
N LEU A 298 5.30 -3.63 -8.84
CA LEU A 298 3.97 -3.76 -8.25
C LEU A 298 2.92 -4.19 -9.28
N ALA A 299 2.96 -3.63 -10.50
CA ALA A 299 2.07 -4.00 -11.59
C ALA A 299 2.25 -5.47 -12.00
N ARG A 300 3.50 -5.93 -12.13
CA ARG A 300 3.85 -7.32 -12.46
C ARG A 300 3.41 -8.31 -11.38
N LEU A 301 3.71 -8.02 -10.11
CA LEU A 301 3.28 -8.83 -8.96
C LEU A 301 1.75 -8.89 -8.84
N GLY A 302 1.10 -7.75 -9.06
CA GLY A 302 -0.35 -7.57 -9.06
C GLY A 302 -1.04 -8.14 -10.29
N ARG A 303 -0.30 -8.52 -11.35
CA ARG A 303 -0.83 -8.87 -12.68
C ARG A 303 -1.83 -7.81 -13.18
N VAL A 304 -1.50 -6.54 -12.99
CA VAL A 304 -2.28 -5.37 -13.36
C VAL A 304 -1.42 -4.41 -14.17
N LYS A 305 -2.01 -3.39 -14.75
CA LYS A 305 -1.28 -2.34 -15.48
C LYS A 305 -1.13 -1.09 -14.62
N ARG A 306 -0.13 -0.27 -14.92
CA ARG A 306 -0.04 1.10 -14.42
C ARG A 306 -1.00 1.99 -15.21
N VAL A 307 -1.55 3.01 -14.57
CA VAL A 307 -2.50 3.96 -15.19
C VAL A 307 -2.09 5.39 -14.89
N GLY A 308 -2.52 6.33 -15.73
CA GLY A 308 -2.23 7.76 -15.57
C GLY A 308 -3.21 8.53 -14.68
N LEU A 309 -4.15 7.84 -14.03
CA LEU A 309 -5.20 8.45 -13.21
C LEU A 309 -4.69 8.83 -11.82
N THR A 310 -4.79 10.10 -11.48
CA THR A 310 -4.26 10.70 -10.24
C THR A 310 -5.30 10.78 -9.12
N MET A 311 -4.88 11.17 -7.91
CA MET A 311 -5.80 11.48 -6.82
C MET A 311 -6.77 12.63 -7.14
N LYS A 312 -6.41 13.55 -8.06
CA LYS A 312 -7.33 14.60 -8.53
C LYS A 312 -8.48 14.00 -9.34
N ASP A 313 -8.17 13.05 -10.23
CA ASP A 313 -9.17 12.31 -11.00
C ASP A 313 -10.07 11.48 -10.07
N LYS A 314 -9.51 10.96 -8.97
CA LYS A 314 -10.27 10.26 -7.93
C LYS A 314 -11.26 11.19 -7.22
N ILE A 315 -10.89 12.42 -6.90
CA ILE A 315 -11.82 13.41 -6.31
C ILE A 315 -12.99 13.65 -7.26
N ALA A 316 -12.69 13.99 -8.52
CA ALA A 316 -13.71 14.22 -9.55
C ALA A 316 -14.61 12.99 -9.74
N PHE A 317 -14.04 11.78 -9.68
CA PHE A 317 -14.81 10.53 -9.72
C PHE A 317 -15.75 10.41 -8.51
N VAL A 318 -15.26 10.66 -7.30
CA VAL A 318 -16.06 10.55 -6.07
C VAL A 318 -17.21 11.56 -6.08
N GLU A 319 -16.97 12.79 -6.53
CA GLU A 319 -18.00 13.82 -6.69
C GLU A 319 -19.07 13.39 -7.70
N ALA A 320 -18.68 12.95 -8.91
CA ALA A 320 -19.60 12.45 -9.92
C ALA A 320 -20.37 11.18 -9.48
N TYR A 321 -19.75 10.37 -8.63
CA TYR A 321 -20.33 9.14 -8.12
C TYR A 321 -21.32 9.38 -6.97
N ASN A 322 -21.06 10.39 -6.11
CA ASN A 322 -21.93 10.80 -5.01
C ASN A 322 -23.06 11.75 -5.44
N GLY A 323 -22.83 12.64 -6.41
CA GLY A 323 -23.85 13.52 -7.01
C GLY A 323 -25.01 12.77 -7.68
N LYS A 324 -24.93 11.43 -7.73
CA LYS A 324 -26.02 10.52 -8.10
C LYS A 324 -27.10 10.38 -7.00
N LYS A 325 -26.95 11.03 -5.84
CA LYS A 325 -27.87 10.96 -4.70
C LYS A 325 -28.82 12.16 -4.55
N SER A 326 -28.84 13.11 -5.47
CA SER A 326 -29.90 14.12 -5.54
C SER A 326 -30.94 13.77 -6.59
#